data_AF-A0A820JSF5-F1
#
_entry.id   AF-A0A820JSF5-F1
#
_cell.length_a   1.000
_cell.length_b   1.000
_cell.length_c   1.000
_cell.angle_alpha   90.00
_cell.angle_beta   90.00
_cell.angle_gamma   90.00
#
_symmetry.space_group_name_H-M   'P 1'
#
loop_
_entity.id
_entity.type
_entity.pdbx_description
1 polymer ?
#
loop_
_entity_poly.entity_id
_entity_poly.type
_entity_poly.pdbx_seq_one_letter_code
_entity_poly.pdbx_strand_id
1 'polypeptide(L)'
;MQVLIKEPSDHSHASDPDRLHVIRLKNEIKLRGASSDEGASTISFDLLRTTPLTATPGLPTNDALLQIIHRGRLAIQLDHHGRLPLILLRQTDRDESFVLYEDDSMVIFTCDKNLSVLNQCKHWLMNGTLSICPKSYYQLFTVHRMYSFQIIPLVYVLLIGKDTNDYNNFFQQLLLKYDHEPEPILVDFESATLKSTKSFFPDAIQIVNFLYKILCQRKITFAINIGCLFHFGQCLWREMESLGLQNKYTDDDKFRMNVKKLMALAFVPVPDVLKAYSSMINDFNDENYSLVDYFKLVWVVYNANLGSQRSKPKYSLLLWNIYERVTQDLPRSNKAVEGWHHAFNSGVSIKHPSITKLAKCILREQSRFEIDIEKLRA
;
A
#
# COMPACT_ATOMS: atom_id res chain seq x y z
N MET A 1 27.67 9.90 -36.24
CA MET A 1 26.73 10.86 -35.63
C MET A 1 27.49 12.16 -35.42
N GLN A 2 27.25 13.20 -36.23
CA GLN A 2 27.86 14.51 -36.03
C GLN A 2 27.22 15.15 -34.79
N VAL A 3 27.99 15.35 -33.74
CA VAL A 3 27.59 16.11 -32.57
C VAL A 3 27.66 17.59 -32.95
N LEU A 4 26.50 18.24 -33.08
CA LEU A 4 26.41 19.69 -33.17
C LEU A 4 26.79 20.28 -31.82
N ILE A 5 28.06 20.64 -31.65
CA ILE A 5 28.50 21.47 -30.52
C ILE A 5 28.11 22.90 -30.88
N LYS A 6 27.04 23.41 -30.26
CA LYS A 6 26.67 24.82 -30.35
C LYS A 6 27.66 25.60 -29.49
N GLU A 7 28.48 26.44 -30.11
CA GLU A 7 29.37 27.33 -29.38
C GLU A 7 28.56 28.29 -28.47
N PRO A 8 29.08 28.65 -27.28
CA PRO A 8 28.41 29.60 -26.40
C PRO A 8 28.22 30.92 -27.14
N SER A 9 27.01 31.48 -27.13
CA SER A 9 26.76 32.82 -27.64
C SER A 9 27.44 33.84 -26.73
N ASP A 10 28.19 34.79 -27.31
CA ASP A 10 28.74 35.95 -26.58
C ASP A 10 27.59 36.76 -25.96
N HIS A 11 27.40 36.61 -24.65
CA HIS A 11 26.44 37.40 -23.88
C HIS A 11 27.06 38.75 -23.51
N SER A 12 26.98 39.71 -24.42
CA SER A 12 27.50 41.09 -24.28
C SER A 12 26.52 42.05 -23.59
N HIS A 13 25.71 41.55 -22.65
CA HIS A 13 24.72 42.36 -21.93
C HIS A 13 25.19 42.58 -20.49
N ALA A 14 25.03 43.79 -19.96
CA ALA A 14 25.29 44.06 -18.55
C ALA A 14 24.44 43.15 -17.66
N SER A 15 24.98 42.72 -16.52
CA SER A 15 24.24 41.94 -15.54
C SER A 15 22.99 42.70 -15.10
N ASP A 16 21.81 42.09 -15.23
CA ASP A 16 20.53 42.64 -14.80
C ASP A 16 20.21 42.12 -13.38
N PRO A 17 20.43 42.93 -12.33
CA PRO A 17 20.21 42.51 -10.94
C PRO A 17 18.74 42.25 -10.65
N ASP A 18 17.84 43.00 -11.30
CA ASP A 18 16.40 42.86 -11.14
C ASP A 18 15.92 41.52 -11.69
N ARG A 19 16.46 41.09 -12.84
CA ARG A 19 16.20 39.75 -13.40
C ARG A 19 16.70 38.64 -12.47
N LEU A 20 17.82 38.81 -11.78
CA LEU A 20 18.29 37.85 -10.77
C LEU A 20 17.31 37.71 -9.61
N HIS A 21 16.73 38.82 -9.14
CA HIS A 21 15.70 38.79 -8.09
C HIS A 21 14.44 38.04 -8.54
N VAL A 22 13.97 38.25 -9.77
CA VAL A 22 12.81 37.53 -10.33
C VAL A 22 13.08 36.02 -10.41
N ILE A 23 14.29 35.61 -10.84
CA ILE A 23 14.67 34.19 -10.92
C ILE A 23 14.71 33.56 -9.53
N ARG A 24 15.35 34.24 -8.56
CA ARG A 24 15.41 33.78 -7.16
C ARG A 24 14.02 33.61 -6.57
N LEU A 25 13.13 34.59 -6.76
CA LEU A 25 11.74 34.50 -6.31
C LEU A 25 11.04 33.26 -6.88
N LYS A 26 11.13 33.05 -8.20
CA LYS A 26 10.50 31.88 -8.85
C LYS A 26 11.02 30.55 -8.30
N ASN A 27 12.32 30.45 -8.02
CA ASN A 27 12.92 29.25 -7.46
C ASN A 27 12.46 29.01 -6.02
N GLU A 28 12.41 30.07 -5.21
CA GLU A 28 11.95 30.00 -3.82
C GLU A 28 10.47 29.60 -3.74
N ILE A 29 9.62 30.17 -4.60
CA ILE A 29 8.21 29.79 -4.72
C ILE A 29 8.06 28.30 -5.04
N LYS A 30 8.85 27.78 -5.97
CA LYS A 30 8.83 26.34 -6.32
C LYS A 30 9.25 25.47 -5.13
N LEU A 31 10.35 25.82 -4.46
CA LEU A 31 10.90 25.07 -3.33
C LEU A 31 9.94 25.08 -2.13
N ARG A 32 9.45 26.26 -1.71
CA ARG A 32 8.50 26.38 -0.60
C ARG A 32 7.16 25.74 -0.95
N GLY A 33 6.71 25.86 -2.21
CA GLY A 33 5.51 25.19 -2.71
C GLY A 33 5.59 23.66 -2.58
N ALA A 34 6.74 23.05 -2.86
CA ALA A 34 6.93 21.60 -2.78
C ALA A 34 7.15 21.06 -1.36
N SER A 35 7.71 21.87 -0.47
CA SER A 35 8.15 21.43 0.87
C SER A 35 7.25 21.88 2.03
N SER A 36 6.37 22.85 1.81
CA SER A 36 5.50 23.45 2.84
C SER A 36 4.01 23.14 2.62
N ASP A 37 3.28 23.06 3.73
CA ASP A 37 1.81 22.91 3.77
C ASP A 37 1.06 24.27 3.83
N GLU A 38 1.78 25.39 3.80
CA GLU A 38 1.20 26.74 3.88
C GLU A 38 0.19 27.04 2.76
N GLY A 39 -0.64 28.07 2.92
CA GLY A 39 -1.54 28.52 1.84
C GLY A 39 -0.74 29.07 0.64
N ALA A 40 -1.19 28.81 -0.60
CA ALA A 40 -0.50 29.33 -1.80
C ALA A 40 -0.45 30.87 -1.80
N SER A 41 -1.53 31.52 -1.37
CA SER A 41 -1.58 32.97 -1.20
C SER A 41 -0.60 33.46 -0.13
N THR A 42 -0.44 32.73 0.98
CA THR A 42 0.52 33.04 2.05
C THR A 42 1.95 33.00 1.52
N ILE A 43 2.33 31.91 0.83
CA ILE A 43 3.65 31.76 0.22
C ILE A 43 3.93 32.90 -0.78
N SER A 44 2.97 33.20 -1.65
CA SER A 44 3.11 34.27 -2.64
C SER A 44 3.29 35.64 -1.99
N PHE A 45 2.44 35.98 -1.02
CA PHE A 45 2.47 37.27 -0.32
C PHE A 45 3.78 37.45 0.46
N ASP A 46 4.21 36.44 1.21
CA ASP A 46 5.43 36.47 2.01
C ASP A 46 6.67 36.75 1.15
N LEU A 47 6.78 36.07 0.00
CA LEU A 47 7.94 36.18 -0.86
C LEU A 47 7.95 37.48 -1.69
N LEU A 48 6.77 37.96 -2.10
CA LEU A 48 6.62 39.27 -2.74
C LEU A 48 7.02 40.40 -1.78
N ARG A 49 6.68 40.30 -0.49
CA ARG A 49 7.06 41.29 0.54
C ARG A 49 8.58 41.50 0.65
N THR A 50 9.37 40.46 0.41
CA THR A 50 10.83 40.50 0.48
C THR A 50 11.52 40.79 -0.84
N THR A 51 10.76 40.92 -1.94
CA THR A 51 11.31 41.17 -3.27
C THR A 51 11.52 42.68 -3.48
N PRO A 52 12.68 43.14 -4.00
CA PRO A 52 12.91 44.56 -4.26
C PRO A 52 11.88 45.17 -5.21
N LEU A 53 11.42 46.39 -4.91
CA LEU A 53 10.44 47.10 -5.75
C LEU A 53 10.96 47.37 -7.17
N THR A 54 12.28 47.47 -7.36
CA THR A 54 12.93 47.64 -8.67
C THR A 54 12.69 46.44 -9.60
N ALA A 55 12.54 45.24 -9.04
CA ALA A 55 12.29 44.02 -9.81
C ALA A 55 10.82 43.83 -10.21
N THR A 56 9.91 44.67 -9.71
CA THR A 56 8.45 44.58 -9.94
C THR A 56 8.05 44.48 -11.41
N PRO A 57 8.63 45.27 -12.35
CA PRO A 57 8.26 45.19 -13.77
C PRO A 57 8.54 43.83 -14.41
N GLY A 58 9.49 43.06 -13.88
CA GLY A 58 9.84 41.72 -14.36
C GLY A 58 9.06 40.58 -13.69
N LEU A 59 8.20 40.89 -12.72
CA LEU A 59 7.47 39.87 -11.97
C LEU A 59 6.33 39.25 -12.79
N PRO A 60 6.09 37.94 -12.65
CA PRO A 60 4.87 37.32 -13.15
C PRO A 60 3.63 37.89 -12.47
N THR A 61 2.47 37.71 -13.11
CA THR A 61 1.18 38.01 -12.46
C THR A 61 0.97 37.14 -11.22
N ASN A 62 0.15 37.61 -10.28
CA ASN A 62 -0.20 36.85 -9.08
C ASN A 62 -0.76 35.46 -9.42
N ASP A 63 -1.61 35.36 -10.44
CA ASP A 63 -2.14 34.07 -10.91
C ASP A 63 -1.03 33.14 -11.42
N ALA A 64 -0.05 33.68 -12.16
CA ALA A 64 1.09 32.89 -12.61
C ALA A 64 1.94 32.40 -11.42
N LEU A 65 2.13 33.23 -10.39
CA LEU A 65 2.84 32.82 -9.16
C LEU A 65 2.08 31.71 -8.43
N LEU A 66 0.76 31.84 -8.26
CA LEU A 66 -0.08 30.80 -7.67
C LEU A 66 -0.01 29.49 -8.48
N GLN A 67 -0.08 29.57 -9.81
CA GLN A 67 0.08 28.39 -10.67
C GLN A 67 1.45 27.72 -10.52
N ILE A 68 2.53 28.49 -10.36
CA ILE A 68 3.87 27.94 -10.09
C ILE A 68 3.87 27.16 -8.77
N ILE A 69 3.23 27.68 -7.72
CA ILE A 69 3.09 26.97 -6.43
C ILE A 69 2.32 25.66 -6.61
N HIS A 70 1.17 25.72 -7.28
CA HIS A 70 0.34 24.54 -7.52
C HIS A 70 1.07 23.47 -8.32
N ARG A 71 1.83 23.85 -9.34
CA ARG A 71 2.68 22.93 -10.11
C ARG A 71 3.82 22.36 -9.25
N GLY A 72 4.44 23.19 -8.42
CA GLY A 72 5.49 22.77 -7.48
C GLY A 72 5.01 21.68 -6.50
N ARG A 73 3.74 21.75 -6.07
CA ARG A 73 3.12 20.72 -5.19
C ARG A 73 2.86 19.38 -5.87
N LEU A 74 2.74 19.37 -7.19
CA LEU A 74 2.48 18.15 -7.97
C LEU A 74 3.78 17.49 -8.43
N ALA A 75 4.85 18.26 -8.59
CA ALA A 75 6.12 17.77 -9.09
C ALA A 75 7.00 17.21 -7.97
N ILE A 76 7.60 16.05 -8.21
CA ILE A 76 8.71 15.55 -7.40
C ILE A 76 9.91 16.45 -7.69
N GLN A 77 10.41 17.14 -6.65
CA GLN A 77 11.59 17.99 -6.75
C GLN A 77 12.78 17.24 -6.16
N LEU A 78 13.71 16.85 -7.02
CA LEU A 78 14.98 16.23 -6.63
C LEU A 78 16.09 17.29 -6.68
N ASP A 79 17.09 17.14 -5.82
CA ASP A 79 18.31 17.92 -5.86
C ASP A 79 19.21 17.49 -7.03
N HIS A 80 20.36 18.15 -7.18
CA HIS A 80 21.34 17.86 -8.23
C HIS A 80 21.97 16.46 -8.14
N HIS A 81 21.76 15.74 -7.03
CA HIS A 81 22.15 14.35 -6.86
C HIS A 81 20.98 13.38 -7.05
N GLY A 82 19.82 13.85 -7.51
CA GLY A 82 18.63 13.02 -7.69
C GLY A 82 17.93 12.67 -6.37
N ARG A 83 18.15 13.44 -5.31
CA ARG A 83 17.65 13.14 -3.97
C ARG A 83 16.54 14.08 -3.54
N LEU A 84 15.60 13.59 -2.74
CA LEU A 84 14.56 14.45 -2.18
C LEU A 84 15.13 15.44 -1.16
N PRO A 85 14.50 16.63 -0.98
CA PRO A 85 14.92 17.67 -0.03
C PRO A 85 14.58 17.30 1.43
N LEU A 86 15.02 16.13 1.85
CA LEU A 86 14.82 15.51 3.16
C LEU A 86 16.10 15.62 4.01
N ILE A 87 16.89 16.67 3.84
CA ILE A 87 18.27 16.77 4.36
C ILE A 87 18.38 16.45 5.86
N LEU A 88 17.35 16.78 6.65
CA LEU A 88 17.29 16.52 8.11
C LEU A 88 16.43 15.31 8.52
N LEU A 89 15.94 14.52 7.57
CA LEU A 89 14.98 13.41 7.80
C LEU A 89 15.47 12.09 7.19
N ARG A 90 16.77 12.02 6.88
CA ARG A 90 17.44 10.83 6.33
C ARG A 90 18.00 9.92 7.42
N GLN A 91 17.93 10.33 8.68
CA GLN A 91 18.37 9.55 9.82
C GLN A 91 17.23 9.41 10.83
N THR A 92 17.23 8.29 11.54
CA THR A 92 16.41 8.05 12.74
C THR A 92 16.83 8.99 13.88
N ASP A 93 16.01 9.10 14.93
CA ASP A 93 16.41 9.79 16.18
C ASP A 93 17.55 9.07 16.93
N ARG A 94 18.01 7.93 16.41
CA ARG A 94 19.12 7.10 16.91
C ARG A 94 20.27 6.99 15.90
N ASP A 95 20.38 7.97 15.00
CA ASP A 95 21.48 8.15 14.04
C ASP A 95 21.62 7.09 12.93
N GLU A 96 20.66 6.16 12.79
CA GLU A 96 20.64 5.19 11.69
C GLU A 96 20.11 5.79 10.38
N SER A 97 20.64 5.37 9.23
CA SER A 97 20.09 5.73 7.92
C SER A 97 18.64 5.26 7.80
N PHE A 98 17.75 6.16 7.34
CA PHE A 98 16.30 5.96 7.33
C PHE A 98 15.66 6.07 5.93
N VAL A 99 16.48 6.28 4.89
CA VAL A 99 16.05 6.20 3.49
C VAL A 99 16.81 5.07 2.84
N LEU A 100 16.08 4.02 2.44
CA LEU A 100 16.65 2.83 1.79
C LEU A 100 16.89 3.06 0.31
N TYR A 101 15.93 3.68 -0.36
CA TYR A 101 15.93 3.94 -1.80
C TYR A 101 15.10 5.20 -2.09
N GLU A 102 15.53 5.98 -3.08
CA GLU A 102 14.73 7.06 -3.64
C GLU A 102 15.07 7.28 -5.12
N ASP A 103 14.04 7.56 -5.91
CA ASP A 103 14.13 8.10 -7.25
C ASP A 103 12.90 8.97 -7.55
N ASP A 104 12.65 9.25 -8.83
CA ASP A 104 11.49 10.00 -9.31
C ASP A 104 10.17 9.19 -9.30
N SER A 105 10.21 7.90 -8.96
CA SER A 105 9.05 7.00 -8.93
C SER A 105 8.70 6.50 -7.52
N MET A 106 9.68 6.43 -6.64
CA MET A 106 9.54 5.75 -5.36
C MET A 106 10.46 6.31 -4.29
N VAL A 107 10.00 6.23 -3.03
CA VAL A 107 10.82 6.51 -1.84
C VAL A 107 10.53 5.44 -0.81
N ILE A 108 11.57 4.78 -0.31
CA ILE A 108 11.46 3.76 0.73
C ILE A 108 12.08 4.30 2.02
N PHE A 109 11.24 4.50 3.04
CA PHE A 109 11.68 4.84 4.39
C PHE A 109 11.74 3.56 5.25
N THR A 110 12.94 3.22 5.70
CA THR A 110 13.23 2.14 6.65
C THR A 110 14.70 2.21 7.07
N CYS A 111 15.08 1.50 8.12
CA CYS A 111 16.47 1.35 8.57
C CYS A 111 16.86 -0.13 8.68
N ASP A 112 18.15 -0.41 8.88
CA ASP A 112 18.66 -1.78 8.96
C ASP A 112 18.08 -2.55 10.16
N LYS A 113 17.79 -1.87 11.29
CA LYS A 113 17.08 -2.48 12.42
C LYS A 113 15.65 -2.90 12.05
N ASN A 114 14.92 -2.06 11.32
CA ASN A 114 13.57 -2.40 10.87
C ASN A 114 13.58 -3.63 9.97
N LEU A 115 14.53 -3.69 9.03
CA LEU A 115 14.69 -4.84 8.13
C LEU A 115 15.07 -6.11 8.91
N SER A 116 15.95 -6.00 9.91
CA SER A 116 16.28 -7.11 10.80
C SER A 116 15.06 -7.61 11.58
N VAL A 117 14.27 -6.70 12.15
CA VAL A 117 13.01 -7.04 12.85
C VAL A 117 11.99 -7.65 11.89
N LEU A 118 11.91 -7.16 10.66
CA LEU A 118 11.02 -7.68 9.63
C LEU A 118 11.44 -9.10 9.22
N ASN A 119 12.75 -9.39 9.16
CA ASN A 119 13.31 -10.70 8.82
C ASN A 119 13.10 -11.76 9.92
N GLN A 120 13.03 -11.34 11.19
CA GLN A 120 12.69 -12.24 12.29
C GLN A 120 11.24 -12.73 12.24
N CYS A 121 10.40 -12.15 11.39
CA CYS A 121 8.98 -12.47 11.32
C CYS A 121 8.60 -13.10 9.99
N LYS A 122 7.91 -14.24 10.11
CA LYS A 122 7.33 -15.01 9.03
C LYS A 122 5.96 -14.51 8.58
N HIS A 123 5.47 -13.35 9.01
CA HIS A 123 4.13 -12.87 8.67
C HIS A 123 4.14 -11.36 8.45
N TRP A 124 4.15 -10.96 7.19
CA TRP A 124 4.08 -9.56 6.80
C TRP A 124 2.62 -9.17 6.52
N LEU A 125 2.27 -7.96 6.93
CA LEU A 125 0.97 -7.35 6.69
C LEU A 125 1.19 -6.11 5.83
N MET A 126 0.57 -6.05 4.66
CA MET A 126 0.82 -4.97 3.71
C MET A 126 -0.48 -4.27 3.31
N ASN A 127 -0.45 -2.94 3.30
CA ASN A 127 -1.57 -2.14 2.83
C ASN A 127 -1.12 -0.77 2.29
N GLY A 128 -1.86 -0.24 1.32
CA GLY A 128 -1.71 1.09 0.76
C GLY A 128 -2.81 2.05 1.21
N THR A 129 -2.48 3.34 1.35
CA THR A 129 -3.46 4.41 1.61
C THR A 129 -3.19 5.65 0.76
N LEU A 130 -4.26 6.23 0.22
CA LEU A 130 -4.19 7.47 -0.59
C LEU A 130 -4.34 8.74 0.26
N SER A 131 -4.96 8.61 1.44
CA SER A 131 -5.50 9.74 2.22
C SER A 131 -4.44 10.75 2.71
N ILE A 132 -3.24 10.27 3.02
CA ILE A 132 -2.09 11.05 3.50
C ILE A 132 -0.91 11.01 2.54
N CYS A 133 -1.12 10.55 1.32
CA CYS A 133 -0.08 10.52 0.31
C CYS A 133 0.16 11.94 -0.22
N PRO A 134 1.42 12.43 -0.30
CA PRO A 134 1.72 13.71 -0.94
C PRO A 134 1.20 13.72 -2.38
N LYS A 135 0.78 14.88 -2.89
CA LYS A 135 0.14 14.97 -4.23
C LYS A 135 1.02 14.53 -5.39
N SER A 136 2.33 14.51 -5.19
CA SER A 136 3.31 14.04 -6.16
C SER A 136 3.40 12.51 -6.25
N TYR A 137 2.73 11.78 -5.35
CA TYR A 137 2.69 10.33 -5.31
C TYR A 137 1.24 9.83 -5.32
N TYR A 138 1.04 8.60 -5.79
CA TYR A 138 -0.27 7.97 -5.83
C TYR A 138 -0.68 7.45 -4.45
N GLN A 139 0.18 6.68 -3.79
CA GLN A 139 -0.13 6.06 -2.50
C GLN A 139 1.06 6.01 -1.55
N LEU A 140 0.76 5.95 -0.25
CA LEU A 140 1.65 5.47 0.79
C LEU A 140 1.35 3.97 1.03
N PHE A 141 2.26 3.11 0.60
CA PHE A 141 2.25 1.69 0.87
C PHE A 141 3.11 1.37 2.10
N THR A 142 2.67 0.43 2.93
CA THR A 142 3.34 0.12 4.19
C THR A 142 3.45 -1.38 4.40
N VAL A 143 4.61 -1.83 4.90
CA VAL A 143 4.85 -3.21 5.32
C VAL A 143 4.96 -3.23 6.84
N HIS A 144 4.16 -4.09 7.45
CA HIS A 144 4.02 -4.23 8.88
C HIS A 144 4.36 -5.64 9.33
N ARG A 145 4.77 -5.73 10.58
CA ARG A 145 4.91 -6.97 11.34
C ARG A 145 3.87 -6.98 12.46
N MET A 146 3.37 -8.17 12.81
CA MET A 146 2.69 -8.37 14.08
C MET A 146 3.69 -8.80 15.16
N TYR A 147 3.66 -8.13 16.32
CA TYR A 147 4.46 -8.47 17.50
C TYR A 147 3.53 -8.49 18.71
N SER A 148 3.39 -9.63 19.39
CA SER A 148 2.52 -9.78 20.59
C SER A 148 1.14 -9.13 20.42
N PHE A 149 0.46 -9.41 19.31
CA PHE A 149 -0.85 -8.86 18.90
C PHE A 149 -0.89 -7.37 18.52
N GLN A 150 0.24 -6.67 18.57
CA GLN A 150 0.36 -5.29 18.07
C GLN A 150 0.87 -5.29 16.63
N ILE A 151 0.33 -4.38 15.81
CA ILE A 151 0.82 -4.16 14.44
C ILE A 151 1.81 -3.01 14.46
N ILE A 152 2.94 -3.26 13.82
CA ILE A 152 4.07 -2.37 13.80
C ILE A 152 4.48 -2.11 12.33
N PRO A 153 4.44 -0.85 11.86
CA PRO A 153 5.00 -0.48 10.56
C PRO A 153 6.53 -0.50 10.60
N LEU A 154 7.16 -1.14 9.62
CA LEU A 154 8.63 -1.24 9.52
C LEU A 154 9.18 -0.66 8.21
N VAL A 155 8.36 -0.65 7.16
CA VAL A 155 8.72 -0.09 5.85
C VAL A 155 7.58 0.78 5.37
N TYR A 156 7.92 1.98 4.92
CA TYR A 156 6.99 2.93 4.31
C TYR A 156 7.46 3.25 2.91
N VAL A 157 6.55 3.24 1.95
CA VAL A 157 6.87 3.39 0.54
C VAL A 157 5.92 4.39 -0.08
N LEU A 158 6.46 5.47 -0.64
CA LEU A 158 5.70 6.35 -1.53
C LEU A 158 5.83 5.80 -2.95
N LEU A 159 4.70 5.54 -3.61
CA LEU A 159 4.65 5.03 -4.99
C LEU A 159 3.91 6.02 -5.89
N ILE A 160 4.39 6.25 -7.11
CA ILE A 160 3.68 7.03 -8.13
C ILE A 160 2.53 6.26 -8.80
N GLY A 161 2.42 4.95 -8.53
CA GLY A 161 1.38 4.08 -9.08
C GLY A 161 0.99 2.94 -8.14
N LYS A 162 0.28 1.97 -8.71
CA LYS A 162 -0.27 0.79 -8.02
C LYS A 162 -0.40 -0.43 -8.93
N ASP A 163 0.31 -0.42 -10.05
CA ASP A 163 0.32 -1.54 -10.97
C ASP A 163 1.36 -2.59 -10.54
N THR A 164 1.45 -3.69 -11.30
CA THR A 164 2.36 -4.79 -10.95
C THR A 164 3.83 -4.39 -11.07
N ASN A 165 4.16 -3.48 -11.99
CA ASN A 165 5.53 -3.01 -12.19
C ASN A 165 5.96 -2.09 -11.04
N ASP A 166 5.06 -1.23 -10.55
CA ASP A 166 5.31 -0.38 -9.38
C ASP A 166 5.70 -1.23 -8.16
N TYR A 167 4.91 -2.27 -7.87
CA TYR A 167 5.19 -3.19 -6.77
C TYR A 167 6.44 -4.05 -7.03
N ASN A 168 6.70 -4.46 -8.28
CA ASN A 168 7.90 -5.21 -8.62
C ASN A 168 9.17 -4.38 -8.37
N ASN A 169 9.16 -3.10 -8.75
CA ASN A 169 10.27 -2.20 -8.48
C ASN A 169 10.49 -2.07 -6.97
N PHE A 170 9.41 -1.89 -6.19
CA PHE A 170 9.49 -1.87 -4.73
C PHE A 170 10.16 -3.13 -4.16
N PHE A 171 9.67 -4.32 -4.49
CA PHE A 171 10.24 -5.56 -3.94
C PHE A 171 11.69 -5.77 -4.40
N GLN A 172 12.03 -5.42 -5.63
CA GLN A 172 13.40 -5.48 -6.11
C GLN A 172 14.33 -4.61 -5.26
N GLN A 173 13.96 -3.35 -4.99
CA GLN A 173 14.78 -2.46 -4.16
C GLN A 173 14.88 -2.94 -2.71
N LEU A 174 13.79 -3.47 -2.15
CA LEU A 174 13.78 -4.03 -0.80
C LEU A 174 14.73 -5.23 -0.68
N LEU A 175 14.69 -6.14 -1.66
CA LEU A 175 15.44 -7.40 -1.65
C LEU A 175 16.91 -7.26 -2.04
N LEU A 176 17.29 -6.19 -2.74
CA LEU A 176 18.70 -5.92 -3.05
C LEU A 176 19.57 -5.71 -1.80
N LYS A 177 18.97 -5.19 -0.72
CA LYS A 177 19.70 -4.86 0.52
C LYS A 177 19.53 -5.91 1.63
N TYR A 178 18.56 -6.82 1.50
CA TYR A 178 18.33 -7.85 2.48
C TYR A 178 17.77 -9.11 1.79
N ASP A 179 18.44 -10.24 2.02
CA ASP A 179 17.94 -11.53 1.58
C ASP A 179 16.76 -11.92 2.49
N HIS A 180 15.55 -11.89 1.95
CA HIS A 180 14.33 -12.17 2.70
C HIS A 180 13.70 -13.47 2.23
N GLU A 181 13.46 -14.38 3.16
CA GLU A 181 12.60 -15.57 2.99
C GLU A 181 11.38 -15.47 3.92
N PRO A 182 10.42 -14.54 3.68
CA PRO A 182 9.21 -14.47 4.48
C PRO A 182 8.39 -15.76 4.31
N GLU A 183 7.75 -16.25 5.38
CA GLU A 183 6.62 -17.19 5.30
C GLU A 183 5.30 -16.36 5.36
N PRO A 184 4.05 -16.90 5.36
CA PRO A 184 2.95 -16.34 4.57
C PRO A 184 2.64 -14.86 4.83
N ILE A 185 2.70 -14.09 3.73
CA ILE A 185 2.41 -12.66 3.62
C ILE A 185 0.89 -12.46 3.49
N LEU A 186 0.30 -11.66 4.36
CA LEU A 186 -1.08 -11.19 4.21
C LEU A 186 -1.06 -9.88 3.43
N VAL A 187 -1.54 -9.95 2.19
CA VAL A 187 -1.68 -8.81 1.28
C VAL A 187 -3.17 -8.59 1.04
N ASP A 188 -3.59 -7.34 0.87
CA ASP A 188 -4.93 -7.05 0.40
C ASP A 188 -5.18 -7.58 -1.02
N PHE A 189 -6.47 -7.75 -1.37
CA PHE A 189 -6.93 -8.34 -2.63
C PHE A 189 -6.65 -7.50 -3.88
N GLU A 190 -5.71 -6.54 -3.82
CA GLU A 190 -5.31 -5.77 -4.98
C GLU A 190 -4.51 -6.65 -5.95
N SER A 191 -5.08 -6.87 -7.14
CA SER A 191 -4.58 -7.84 -8.13
C SER A 191 -3.12 -7.64 -8.53
N ALA A 192 -2.62 -6.41 -8.47
CA ALA A 192 -1.24 -6.05 -8.81
C ALA A 192 -0.26 -6.48 -7.70
N THR A 193 -0.54 -6.14 -6.45
CA THR A 193 0.28 -6.50 -5.29
C THR A 193 0.37 -8.01 -5.15
N LEU A 194 -0.73 -8.72 -5.41
CA LEU A 194 -0.78 -10.19 -5.42
C LEU A 194 0.13 -10.82 -6.48
N LYS A 195 0.15 -10.26 -7.70
CA LYS A 195 1.01 -10.74 -8.79
C LYS A 195 2.48 -10.52 -8.47
N SER A 196 2.80 -9.34 -7.96
CA SER A 196 4.18 -8.95 -7.65
C SER A 196 4.77 -9.78 -6.51
N THR A 197 4.04 -9.91 -5.39
CA THR A 197 4.45 -10.74 -4.24
C THR A 197 4.75 -12.18 -4.65
N LYS A 198 3.93 -12.76 -5.54
CA LYS A 198 4.14 -14.11 -6.08
C LYS A 198 5.44 -14.24 -6.87
N SER A 199 5.84 -13.20 -7.59
CA SER A 199 7.05 -13.23 -8.41
C SER A 199 8.31 -13.24 -7.55
N PHE A 200 8.31 -12.51 -6.44
CA PHE A 200 9.48 -12.33 -5.59
C PHE A 200 9.59 -13.34 -4.44
N PHE A 201 8.48 -13.90 -3.98
CA PHE A 201 8.44 -14.85 -2.86
C PHE A 201 7.76 -16.17 -3.24
N PRO A 202 8.32 -16.94 -4.19
CA PRO A 202 7.73 -18.21 -4.60
C PRO A 202 7.74 -19.24 -3.45
N ASP A 203 8.66 -19.15 -2.49
CA ASP A 203 8.90 -20.17 -1.45
C ASP A 203 8.13 -19.94 -0.15
N ALA A 204 7.82 -18.67 0.19
CA ALA A 204 6.78 -18.29 1.16
C ALA A 204 5.45 -19.01 0.87
N ILE A 205 5.22 -19.25 -0.42
CA ILE A 205 4.12 -19.98 -1.00
C ILE A 205 4.40 -21.50 -1.01
N GLN A 206 5.66 -21.95 -1.16
CA GLN A 206 6.02 -23.37 -1.22
C GLN A 206 5.93 -24.13 0.10
N ILE A 207 6.17 -23.52 1.26
CA ILE A 207 6.11 -24.24 2.56
C ILE A 207 4.69 -24.71 2.88
N VAL A 208 3.69 -23.92 2.49
CA VAL A 208 2.28 -24.35 2.47
C VAL A 208 2.03 -25.45 1.42
N ASN A 209 2.67 -25.37 0.24
CA ASN A 209 2.60 -26.43 -0.77
C ASN A 209 3.31 -27.75 -0.34
N PHE A 210 4.30 -27.70 0.55
CA PHE A 210 4.97 -28.88 1.11
C PHE A 210 4.06 -29.60 2.13
N LEU A 211 3.43 -28.85 3.04
CA LEU A 211 2.34 -29.37 3.89
C LEU A 211 1.19 -29.93 3.03
N TYR A 212 0.86 -29.25 1.92
CA TYR A 212 -0.13 -29.70 0.95
C TYR A 212 0.25 -31.00 0.23
N LYS A 213 1.54 -31.26 -0.05
CA LYS A 213 2.01 -32.51 -0.66
C LYS A 213 1.89 -33.71 0.29
N ILE A 214 1.95 -33.46 1.59
CA ILE A 214 1.72 -34.47 2.63
C ILE A 214 0.21 -34.72 2.81
N LEU A 215 -0.63 -33.67 2.74
CA LEU A 215 -2.08 -33.76 3.01
C LEU A 215 -2.94 -34.12 1.77
N CYS A 216 -2.48 -33.78 0.57
CA CYS A 216 -3.14 -34.06 -0.71
C CYS A 216 -2.13 -34.68 -1.67
N GLN A 217 -2.28 -35.97 -1.99
CA GLN A 217 -1.35 -36.78 -2.79
C GLN A 217 -1.23 -36.37 -4.29
N ARG A 218 -1.20 -35.08 -4.65
CA ARG A 218 -0.97 -34.61 -6.03
C ARG A 218 -0.21 -33.28 -6.10
N LYS A 219 0.73 -33.19 -7.05
CA LYS A 219 1.41 -31.97 -7.49
C LYS A 219 0.38 -30.92 -7.93
N ILE A 220 0.13 -29.91 -7.11
CA ILE A 220 -0.59 -28.70 -7.49
C ILE A 220 0.26 -27.52 -7.03
N THR A 221 0.75 -26.72 -7.99
CA THR A 221 1.48 -25.48 -7.73
C THR A 221 0.47 -24.33 -7.79
N PHE A 222 0.06 -23.80 -6.64
CA PHE A 222 -0.66 -22.53 -6.58
C PHE A 222 -0.05 -21.63 -5.51
N ALA A 223 0.14 -20.37 -5.88
CA ALA A 223 0.47 -19.29 -4.98
C ALA A 223 -0.71 -19.00 -4.07
N ILE A 224 -0.57 -19.27 -2.78
CA ILE A 224 -1.61 -19.00 -1.79
C ILE A 224 -1.28 -17.65 -1.15
N ASN A 225 -1.81 -16.59 -1.75
CA ASN A 225 -2.15 -15.40 -0.99
C ASN A 225 -3.39 -15.75 -0.17
N ILE A 226 -3.43 -15.41 1.13
CA ILE A 226 -4.64 -15.63 1.93
C ILE A 226 -5.46 -14.35 1.89
N GLY A 227 -6.59 -14.44 1.21
CA GLY A 227 -7.67 -13.50 1.23
C GLY A 227 -8.21 -13.23 2.64
N CYS A 228 -8.27 -11.96 2.98
CA CYS A 228 -8.85 -11.45 4.22
C CYS A 228 -10.37 -11.78 4.33
N LEU A 229 -10.82 -12.23 5.51
CA LEU A 229 -12.22 -12.62 5.77
C LEU A 229 -13.22 -11.49 5.49
N PHE A 230 -12.79 -10.24 5.72
CA PHE A 230 -13.64 -9.07 5.48
C PHE A 230 -13.97 -8.90 4.01
N HIS A 231 -12.99 -8.99 3.11
CA HIS A 231 -13.22 -8.91 1.66
C HIS A 231 -13.99 -10.12 1.13
N PHE A 232 -13.77 -11.32 1.68
CA PHE A 232 -14.61 -12.49 1.40
C PHE A 232 -16.09 -12.22 1.74
N GLY A 233 -16.35 -11.67 2.93
CA GLY A 233 -17.68 -11.21 3.33
C GLY A 233 -18.24 -10.10 2.43
N GLN A 234 -17.41 -9.16 1.97
CA GLN A 234 -17.83 -8.12 1.03
C GLN A 234 -18.24 -8.68 -0.34
N CYS A 235 -17.54 -9.69 -0.86
CA CYS A 235 -17.92 -10.33 -2.11
C CYS A 235 -19.30 -11.01 -1.99
N LEU A 236 -19.53 -11.72 -0.89
CA LEU A 236 -20.85 -12.30 -0.57
C LEU A 236 -21.92 -11.22 -0.43
N TRP A 237 -21.61 -10.11 0.25
CA TRP A 237 -22.53 -8.99 0.40
C TRP A 237 -22.95 -8.43 -0.96
N ARG A 238 -21.99 -8.06 -1.82
CA ARG A 238 -22.26 -7.52 -3.16
C ARG A 238 -23.12 -8.45 -4.02
N GLU A 239 -22.94 -9.77 -3.89
CA GLU A 239 -23.81 -10.73 -4.57
C GLU A 239 -25.22 -10.75 -4.00
N MET A 240 -25.39 -10.66 -2.67
CA MET A 240 -26.72 -10.52 -2.09
C MET A 240 -27.41 -9.23 -2.55
N GLU A 241 -26.66 -8.13 -2.72
CA GLU A 241 -27.20 -6.88 -3.27
C GLU A 241 -27.65 -7.04 -4.71
N SER A 242 -26.84 -7.69 -5.57
CA SER A 242 -27.19 -7.92 -6.98
C SER A 242 -28.43 -8.80 -7.14
N LEU A 243 -28.65 -9.72 -6.19
CA LEU A 243 -29.81 -10.60 -6.14
C LEU A 243 -31.03 -9.99 -5.40
N GLY A 244 -30.92 -8.77 -4.86
CA GLY A 244 -32.00 -8.11 -4.13
C GLY A 244 -32.32 -8.72 -2.75
N LEU A 245 -31.37 -9.44 -2.14
CA LEU A 245 -31.56 -10.21 -0.91
C LEU A 245 -31.28 -9.42 0.39
N GLN A 246 -31.01 -8.11 0.30
CA GLN A 246 -30.64 -7.25 1.45
C GLN A 246 -31.73 -7.19 2.54
N ASN A 247 -32.99 -6.99 2.13
CA ASN A 247 -34.12 -6.94 3.06
C ASN A 247 -34.34 -8.31 3.71
N LYS A 248 -34.24 -9.39 2.92
CA LYS A 248 -34.33 -10.76 3.44
C LYS A 248 -33.24 -11.07 4.46
N TYR A 249 -32.00 -10.64 4.22
CA TYR A 249 -30.91 -10.78 5.20
C TYR A 249 -31.19 -10.01 6.50
N THR A 250 -31.86 -8.86 6.41
CA THR A 250 -32.22 -8.03 7.56
C THR A 250 -33.37 -8.65 8.35
N ASP A 251 -34.42 -9.11 7.67
CA ASP A 251 -35.69 -9.48 8.30
C ASP A 251 -35.82 -10.97 8.64
N ASP A 252 -35.09 -11.86 7.95
CA ASP A 252 -35.13 -13.32 8.18
C ASP A 252 -33.86 -13.81 8.90
N ASP A 253 -34.01 -14.12 10.19
CA ASP A 253 -32.93 -14.65 11.04
C ASP A 253 -32.36 -15.98 10.52
N LYS A 254 -33.20 -16.86 9.96
CA LYS A 254 -32.78 -18.17 9.44
C LYS A 254 -31.92 -17.99 8.20
N PHE A 255 -32.36 -17.15 7.27
CA PHE A 255 -31.58 -16.79 6.08
C PHE A 255 -30.26 -16.11 6.46
N ARG A 256 -30.30 -15.14 7.38
CA ARG A 256 -29.10 -14.46 7.90
C ARG A 256 -28.10 -15.45 8.49
N MET A 257 -28.58 -16.43 9.27
CA MET A 257 -27.74 -17.47 9.85
C MET A 257 -27.12 -18.37 8.77
N ASN A 258 -27.89 -18.77 7.77
CA ASN A 258 -27.39 -19.59 6.66
C ASN A 258 -26.29 -18.87 5.86
N VAL A 259 -26.45 -17.56 5.61
CA VAL A 259 -25.39 -16.73 5.00
C VAL A 259 -24.14 -16.67 5.88
N LYS A 260 -24.30 -16.54 7.21
CA LYS A 260 -23.16 -16.61 8.14
C LYS A 260 -22.47 -17.97 8.12
N LYS A 261 -23.20 -19.08 7.94
CA LYS A 261 -22.60 -20.41 7.77
C LYS A 261 -21.78 -20.51 6.48
N LEU A 262 -22.20 -19.88 5.38
CA LEU A 262 -21.38 -19.78 4.15
C LEU A 262 -20.04 -19.10 4.43
N MET A 263 -20.05 -17.99 5.19
CA MET A 263 -18.81 -17.34 5.64
C MET A 263 -17.99 -18.23 6.59
N ALA A 264 -18.67 -18.98 7.46
CA ALA A 264 -18.02 -19.85 8.45
C ALA A 264 -17.24 -21.01 7.82
N LEU A 265 -17.51 -21.37 6.56
CA LEU A 265 -16.71 -22.35 5.82
C LEU A 265 -15.23 -21.96 5.73
N ALA A 266 -14.91 -20.67 5.86
CA ALA A 266 -13.52 -20.20 5.88
C ALA A 266 -12.77 -20.72 7.12
N PHE A 267 -13.48 -21.15 8.16
CA PHE A 267 -12.93 -21.70 9.39
C PHE A 267 -13.01 -23.23 9.45
N VAL A 268 -13.41 -23.90 8.37
CA VAL A 268 -13.42 -25.36 8.31
C VAL A 268 -12.06 -25.82 7.77
N PRO A 269 -11.44 -26.88 8.31
CA PRO A 269 -10.25 -27.46 7.70
C PRO A 269 -10.47 -27.71 6.21
N VAL A 270 -9.51 -27.30 5.36
CA VAL A 270 -9.64 -27.40 3.88
C VAL A 270 -10.15 -28.76 3.39
N PRO A 271 -9.67 -29.91 3.92
CA PRO A 271 -10.18 -31.23 3.54
C PRO A 271 -11.68 -31.44 3.79
N ASP A 272 -12.22 -30.77 4.82
CA ASP A 272 -13.60 -30.91 5.27
C ASP A 272 -14.55 -29.87 4.69
N VAL A 273 -14.04 -28.82 4.01
CA VAL A 273 -14.87 -27.73 3.47
C VAL A 273 -15.96 -28.25 2.53
N LEU A 274 -15.64 -29.19 1.65
CA LEU A 274 -16.62 -29.76 0.72
C LEU A 274 -17.73 -30.51 1.46
N LYS A 275 -17.37 -31.31 2.48
CA LYS A 275 -18.31 -32.05 3.31
C LYS A 275 -19.21 -31.10 4.12
N ALA A 276 -18.62 -30.07 4.72
CA ALA A 276 -19.35 -29.04 5.47
C ALA A 276 -20.32 -28.27 4.55
N TYR A 277 -19.87 -27.88 3.35
CA TYR A 277 -20.71 -27.22 2.36
C TYR A 277 -21.90 -28.10 1.94
N SER A 278 -21.66 -29.38 1.60
CA SER A 278 -22.72 -30.31 1.21
C SER A 278 -23.75 -30.56 2.32
N SER A 279 -23.34 -30.57 3.58
CA SER A 279 -24.27 -30.70 4.70
C SER A 279 -25.12 -29.45 4.90
N MET A 280 -24.53 -28.26 4.69
CA MET A 280 -25.16 -26.97 4.95
C MET A 280 -26.10 -26.54 3.83
N ILE A 281 -25.85 -26.93 2.58
CA ILE A 281 -26.64 -26.48 1.42
C ILE A 281 -28.13 -26.85 1.55
N ASN A 282 -28.43 -27.94 2.25
CA ASN A 282 -29.81 -28.39 2.51
C ASN A 282 -30.59 -27.47 3.45
N ASP A 283 -29.91 -26.56 4.15
CA ASP A 283 -30.56 -25.55 5.00
C ASP A 283 -31.12 -24.37 4.18
N PHE A 284 -30.77 -24.25 2.90
CA PHE A 284 -31.25 -23.21 1.99
C PHE A 284 -32.50 -23.67 1.22
N ASN A 285 -33.51 -22.81 1.20
CA ASN A 285 -34.76 -23.02 0.46
C ASN A 285 -34.63 -22.63 -1.03
N ASP A 286 -35.60 -23.03 -1.85
CA ASP A 286 -35.60 -22.83 -3.31
C ASP A 286 -35.38 -21.37 -3.78
N GLU A 287 -35.88 -20.40 -3.02
CA GLU A 287 -35.73 -18.97 -3.31
C GLU A 287 -34.28 -18.45 -3.20
N ASN A 288 -33.37 -19.24 -2.63
CA ASN A 288 -32.00 -18.83 -2.34
C ASN A 288 -30.95 -19.54 -3.22
N TYR A 289 -31.39 -20.38 -4.18
CA TYR A 289 -30.47 -21.15 -5.03
C TYR A 289 -29.50 -20.27 -5.81
N SER A 290 -29.89 -19.07 -6.25
CA SER A 290 -28.99 -18.19 -7.00
C SER A 290 -27.74 -17.78 -6.20
N LEU A 291 -27.89 -17.49 -4.89
CA LEU A 291 -26.76 -17.18 -4.02
C LEU A 291 -25.89 -18.42 -3.76
N VAL A 292 -26.54 -19.57 -3.58
CA VAL A 292 -25.88 -20.86 -3.36
C VAL A 292 -25.10 -21.30 -4.60
N ASP A 293 -25.65 -21.11 -5.79
CA ASP A 293 -25.04 -21.41 -7.08
C ASP A 293 -23.87 -20.48 -7.37
N TYR A 294 -24.03 -19.18 -7.12
CA TYR A 294 -22.90 -18.24 -7.11
C TYR A 294 -21.80 -18.76 -6.20
N PHE A 295 -22.16 -19.11 -4.95
CA PHE A 295 -21.16 -19.50 -3.96
C PHE A 295 -20.43 -20.77 -4.39
N LYS A 296 -21.18 -21.74 -4.90
CA LYS A 296 -20.68 -22.98 -5.46
C LYS A 296 -19.68 -22.71 -6.58
N LEU A 297 -20.07 -21.93 -7.59
CA LEU A 297 -19.27 -21.69 -8.79
C LEU A 297 -18.00 -20.87 -8.51
N VAL A 298 -18.10 -19.89 -7.61
CA VAL A 298 -17.01 -18.95 -7.34
C VAL A 298 -16.02 -19.50 -6.31
N TRP A 299 -16.51 -20.20 -5.29
CA TRP A 299 -15.73 -20.53 -4.09
C TRP A 299 -15.53 -22.03 -3.81
N VAL A 300 -16.44 -22.91 -4.24
CA VAL A 300 -16.46 -24.32 -3.74
C VAL A 300 -16.25 -25.39 -4.83
N VAL A 301 -17.07 -25.44 -5.88
CA VAL A 301 -17.17 -26.61 -6.79
C VAL A 301 -16.93 -26.28 -8.27
N TYR A 302 -16.20 -27.22 -8.85
CA TYR A 302 -15.87 -27.53 -10.25
C TYR A 302 -17.09 -27.72 -11.17
N ASN A 303 -17.08 -27.10 -12.37
CA ASN A 303 -18.15 -27.33 -13.35
C ASN A 303 -17.82 -28.57 -14.20
N ALA A 304 -18.54 -29.67 -14.01
CA ALA A 304 -18.39 -30.92 -14.79
C ALA A 304 -19.30 -30.99 -16.03
N ASN A 305 -20.25 -30.05 -16.17
CA ASN A 305 -21.34 -30.16 -17.15
C ASN A 305 -21.10 -29.39 -18.46
N LEU A 306 -19.92 -28.80 -18.64
CA LEU A 306 -19.54 -28.14 -19.90
C LEU A 306 -18.34 -28.90 -20.45
N GLY A 307 -18.60 -29.75 -21.44
CA GLY A 307 -17.59 -30.58 -22.08
C GLY A 307 -16.37 -29.76 -22.52
N SER A 308 -15.19 -30.32 -22.23
CA SER A 308 -13.83 -29.81 -22.53
C SER A 308 -13.20 -28.88 -21.49
N GLN A 309 -12.14 -29.42 -20.86
CA GLN A 309 -11.21 -28.85 -19.88
C GLN A 309 -11.72 -28.55 -18.46
N ARG A 310 -11.10 -29.25 -17.51
CA ARG A 310 -11.20 -29.09 -16.04
C ARG A 310 -11.01 -27.61 -15.62
N SER A 311 -12.07 -26.85 -15.41
CA SER A 311 -11.97 -25.47 -14.93
C SER A 311 -11.98 -25.40 -13.40
N LYS A 312 -11.01 -24.67 -12.84
CA LYS A 312 -10.79 -24.45 -11.39
C LYS A 312 -11.80 -23.42 -10.86
N PRO A 313 -12.15 -23.43 -9.55
CA PRO A 313 -12.95 -22.35 -8.99
C PRO A 313 -12.25 -21.01 -9.23
N LYS A 314 -13.04 -19.94 -9.40
CA LYS A 314 -12.49 -18.59 -9.63
C LYS A 314 -11.48 -18.21 -8.54
N TYR A 315 -11.77 -18.61 -7.30
CA TYR A 315 -10.88 -18.48 -6.17
C TYR A 315 -10.64 -19.85 -5.53
N SER A 316 -9.38 -20.21 -5.33
CA SER A 316 -9.01 -21.45 -4.64
C SER A 316 -9.55 -21.46 -3.21
N LEU A 317 -9.94 -22.63 -2.68
CA LEU A 317 -10.29 -22.80 -1.26
C LEU A 317 -9.24 -22.19 -0.33
N LEU A 318 -7.96 -22.37 -0.68
CA LEU A 318 -6.82 -21.88 0.08
C LEU A 318 -6.70 -20.35 0.09
N LEU A 319 -7.30 -19.67 -0.90
CA LEU A 319 -7.31 -18.21 -0.93
C LEU A 319 -8.19 -17.68 0.20
N TRP A 320 -9.37 -18.23 0.44
CA TRP A 320 -10.34 -17.62 1.36
C TRP A 320 -10.48 -18.36 2.69
N ASN A 321 -9.88 -19.55 2.82
CA ASN A 321 -9.83 -20.28 4.08
C ASN A 321 -8.81 -19.66 5.05
N ILE A 322 -9.21 -19.54 6.31
CA ILE A 322 -8.43 -18.96 7.40
C ILE A 322 -8.29 -19.91 8.60
N TYR A 323 -8.67 -21.19 8.48
CA TYR A 323 -8.61 -22.15 9.59
C TYR A 323 -7.22 -22.22 10.22
N GLU A 324 -6.19 -22.47 9.41
CA GLU A 324 -4.81 -22.57 9.89
C GLU A 324 -4.32 -21.27 10.52
N ARG A 325 -4.71 -20.12 9.96
CA ARG A 325 -4.37 -18.80 10.51
C ARG A 325 -4.95 -18.61 11.90
N VAL A 326 -6.20 -18.99 12.10
CA VAL A 326 -6.86 -18.89 13.41
C VAL A 326 -6.20 -19.83 14.42
N THR A 327 -5.84 -21.05 14.02
CA THR A 327 -5.13 -21.98 14.91
C THR A 327 -3.71 -21.54 15.27
N GLN A 328 -3.13 -20.62 14.49
CA GLN A 328 -1.80 -20.04 14.70
C GLN A 328 -1.85 -18.62 15.27
N ASP A 329 -3.02 -18.17 15.75
CA ASP A 329 -3.25 -16.82 16.28
C ASP A 329 -2.87 -15.67 15.31
N LEU A 330 -2.93 -15.96 14.00
CA LEU A 330 -2.62 -14.99 12.95
C LEU A 330 -3.85 -14.12 12.60
N PRO A 331 -3.63 -12.85 12.20
CA PRO A 331 -4.71 -11.96 11.84
C PRO A 331 -5.53 -12.49 10.66
N ARG A 332 -6.86 -12.40 10.82
CA ARG A 332 -7.90 -12.84 9.86
C ARG A 332 -8.21 -11.81 8.77
N SER A 333 -7.77 -10.57 8.97
CA SER A 333 -7.92 -9.46 8.02
C SER A 333 -6.82 -8.41 8.23
N ASN A 334 -6.65 -7.52 7.25
CA ASN A 334 -5.82 -6.33 7.29
C ASN A 334 -6.35 -5.22 8.24
N LYS A 335 -7.47 -5.44 8.94
CA LYS A 335 -8.19 -4.41 9.73
C LYS A 335 -7.31 -3.67 10.73
N ALA A 336 -6.35 -4.36 11.34
CA ALA A 336 -5.46 -3.70 12.28
C ALA A 336 -4.44 -2.80 11.57
N VAL A 337 -4.07 -3.08 10.31
CA VAL A 337 -3.30 -2.16 9.47
C VAL A 337 -4.16 -0.97 9.05
N GLU A 338 -5.43 -1.19 8.68
CA GLU A 338 -6.38 -0.10 8.40
C GLU A 338 -6.59 0.80 9.64
N GLY A 339 -6.69 0.18 10.82
CA GLY A 339 -6.78 0.88 12.10
C GLY A 339 -5.51 1.70 12.39
N TRP A 340 -4.33 1.14 12.10
CA TRP A 340 -3.07 1.88 12.19
C TRP A 340 -3.05 3.06 11.20
N HIS A 341 -3.41 2.86 9.93
CA HIS A 341 -3.52 3.94 8.94
C HIS A 341 -4.48 5.04 9.42
N HIS A 342 -5.63 4.68 9.98
CA HIS A 342 -6.58 5.66 10.51
C HIS A 342 -5.99 6.49 11.66
N ALA A 343 -5.29 5.86 12.59
CA ALA A 343 -4.61 6.54 13.69
C ALA A 343 -3.48 7.44 13.18
N PHE A 344 -2.65 6.94 12.27
CA PHE A 344 -1.56 7.70 11.66
C PHE A 344 -2.09 8.90 10.86
N ASN A 345 -3.16 8.72 10.09
CA ASN A 345 -3.84 9.79 9.36
C ASN A 345 -4.29 10.92 10.29
N SER A 346 -4.86 10.55 11.44
CA SER A 346 -5.30 11.50 12.46
C SER A 346 -4.10 12.29 13.01
N GLY A 347 -2.96 11.63 13.24
CA GLY A 347 -1.72 12.25 13.68
C GLY A 347 -1.05 13.19 12.65
N VAL A 348 -1.17 12.90 11.36
CA VAL A 348 -0.71 13.80 10.28
C VAL A 348 -1.62 15.05 10.19
N SER A 349 -2.91 14.87 10.45
CA SER A 349 -3.95 15.93 10.57
C SER A 349 -4.20 16.78 9.30
N ILE A 350 -3.61 16.44 8.16
CA ILE A 350 -3.82 17.13 6.87
C ILE A 350 -3.91 16.08 5.75
N LYS A 351 -4.80 16.31 4.79
CA LYS A 351 -4.88 15.52 3.54
C LYS A 351 -3.79 15.96 2.58
N HIS A 352 -3.07 15.00 2.00
CA HIS A 352 -1.96 15.25 1.07
C HIS A 352 -0.89 16.21 1.62
N PRO A 353 -0.23 15.86 2.74
CA PRO A 353 0.86 16.66 3.30
C PRO A 353 2.03 16.81 2.31
N SER A 354 2.87 17.82 2.52
CA SER A 354 4.19 17.85 1.88
C SER A 354 5.00 16.61 2.26
N ILE A 355 5.92 16.21 1.38
CA ILE A 355 6.78 15.05 1.66
C ILE A 355 7.59 15.26 2.95
N THR A 356 8.03 16.48 3.22
CA THR A 356 8.75 16.84 4.44
C THR A 356 7.89 16.64 5.69
N LYS A 357 6.62 17.05 5.66
CA LYS A 357 5.70 16.84 6.79
C LYS A 357 5.42 15.35 6.99
N LEU A 358 5.17 14.61 5.92
CA LEU A 358 4.92 13.17 6.02
C LEU A 358 6.14 12.44 6.58
N ALA A 359 7.34 12.70 6.04
CA ALA A 359 8.58 12.11 6.51
C ALA A 359 8.84 12.39 8.00
N LYS A 360 8.54 13.61 8.48
CA LYS A 360 8.58 13.92 9.93
C LYS A 360 7.62 13.05 10.75
N CYS A 361 6.42 12.78 10.25
CA CYS A 361 5.45 11.94 10.94
C CYS A 361 5.88 10.48 10.94
N ILE A 362 6.40 9.97 9.81
CA ILE A 362 6.97 8.62 9.70
C ILE A 362 8.14 8.45 10.68
N LEU A 363 9.03 9.45 10.79
CA LEU A 363 10.15 9.44 11.72
C LEU A 363 9.70 9.38 13.19
N ARG A 364 8.63 10.11 13.55
CA ARG A 364 8.05 10.02 14.91
C ARG A 364 7.48 8.63 15.21
N GLU A 365 6.81 8.01 14.25
CA GLU A 365 6.31 6.65 14.38
C GLU A 365 7.47 5.64 14.51
N GLN A 366 8.57 5.84 13.77
CA GLN A 366 9.80 5.05 13.92
C GLN A 366 10.33 5.09 15.36
N SER A 367 10.50 6.29 15.93
CA SER A 367 11.03 6.45 17.29
C SER A 367 10.11 5.85 18.35
N ARG A 368 8.79 5.95 18.15
CA ARG A 368 7.79 5.30 19.01
C ARG A 368 7.91 3.78 18.95
N PHE A 369 8.02 3.23 17.75
CA PHE A 369 8.16 1.80 17.53
C PHE A 369 9.41 1.23 18.24
N GLU A 370 10.56 1.91 18.12
CA GLU A 370 11.79 1.45 18.77
C GLU A 370 11.61 1.32 20.29
N ILE A 371 10.90 2.25 20.91
CA ILE A 371 10.55 2.20 22.33
C ILE A 371 9.62 1.02 22.62
N ASP A 372 8.60 0.80 21.78
CA ASP A 372 7.62 -0.26 21.97
C ASP A 372 8.27 -1.66 21.83
N ILE A 373 9.21 -1.86 20.90
CA ILE A 373 9.96 -3.12 20.81
C ILE A 373 10.81 -3.37 22.05
N GLU A 374 11.53 -2.37 22.55
CA GLU A 374 12.39 -2.57 23.71
C GLU A 374 11.58 -2.90 24.97
N LYS A 375 10.38 -2.30 25.12
CA LYS A 375 9.44 -2.68 26.19
C LYS A 375 8.92 -4.10 26.07
N LEU A 376 8.78 -4.62 24.86
CA LEU A 376 8.29 -5.98 24.62
C LEU A 376 9.39 -7.04 24.76
N ARG A 377 10.66 -6.63 24.75
CA ARG A 377 11.83 -7.48 25.01
C ARG A 377 12.19 -7.57 26.49
N ALA A 378 11.83 -6.56 27.28
CA ALA A 378 11.96 -6.53 28.74
C ALA A 378 10.88 -7.38 29.41
#